data_AF-A0AAV1KQB5-F1
#
_entry.id   AF-A0AAV1KQB5-F1
#
_cell.length_a   1.000
_cell.length_b   1.000
_cell.length_c   1.000
_cell.angle_alpha   90.00
_cell.angle_beta   90.00
_cell.angle_gamma   90.00
#
_symmetry.space_group_name_H-M   'P 1'
#
loop_
_entity.id
_entity.type
_entity.pdbx_description
1 polymer ?
#
loop_
_entity_poly.entity_id
_entity_poly.type
_entity_poly.pdbx_seq_one_letter_code
_entity_poly.pdbx_strand_id
1 'polypeptide(L)'
;MLDEWKNTQNSLMNKLVSDIAEIKQQNIQIQHSNEEIEKAFDFLNNQYEDMKNKVGCLENKEKQHLLQIASLEAQIEDMHRAPKSCTIEIRNVPIPAHSETKADLCNIVQQTYKVLNVNVQEPTIKDVFRLNSKTGKTTIVTEFSSVIVKNSVIRGAKTFNKQHPDQRLNIAMIGFKEQTKLLLAKSKVAPLKPLSTSRLELCGALLVSRLANKRKVNDLESRLSVIEQDSRQNNIEIHCLPEYRQENLVKTLMQISKVVSFPLTETDIVACNRVQKQNPASKVPKTVICRFVSKLKRDNLLAAVYKYNKSHPKAKLNTKLLGFGDVKSAVYISKHLTQANKSLHAATRIWAKEKSYKYVWVRNGRIFVRKDDENPAKVILQQFTLKSLN
;
A
#
# COMPACT_ATOMS: atom_id res chain seq x y z
N MET A 1 22.45 -60.98 -59.51
CA MET A 1 21.31 -61.43 -58.67
C MET A 1 21.68 -61.53 -57.19
N LEU A 2 22.66 -62.36 -56.78
CA LEU A 2 23.08 -62.48 -55.37
C LEU A 2 23.71 -61.19 -54.80
N ASP A 3 24.61 -60.53 -55.53
CA ASP A 3 25.23 -59.28 -55.08
C ASP A 3 24.23 -58.12 -54.99
N GLU A 4 23.27 -58.09 -55.91
CA GLU A 4 22.22 -57.06 -55.95
C GLU A 4 21.24 -57.23 -54.78
N TRP A 5 20.87 -58.47 -54.45
CA TRP A 5 20.10 -58.80 -53.26
C TRP A 5 20.86 -58.44 -51.98
N LYS A 6 22.15 -58.77 -51.90
CA LYS A 6 23.03 -58.44 -50.77
C LYS A 6 23.16 -56.92 -50.58
N ASN A 7 23.32 -56.16 -51.67
CA ASN A 7 23.38 -54.71 -51.63
C ASN A 7 22.05 -54.09 -51.17
N THR A 8 20.93 -54.63 -51.63
CA THR A 8 19.58 -54.18 -51.20
C THR A 8 19.36 -54.47 -49.71
N GLN A 9 19.74 -55.66 -49.25
CA GLN A 9 19.68 -56.03 -47.82
C GLN A 9 20.57 -55.14 -46.96
N ASN A 10 21.81 -54.87 -47.38
CA ASN A 10 22.71 -53.95 -46.68
C ASN A 10 22.15 -52.53 -46.61
N SER A 11 21.52 -52.06 -47.69
CA SER A 11 20.87 -50.74 -47.71
C SER A 11 19.70 -50.65 -46.72
N LEU A 12 18.85 -51.68 -46.67
CA LEU A 12 17.74 -51.77 -45.71
C LEU A 12 18.24 -51.85 -44.27
N MET A 13 19.27 -52.66 -44.02
CA MET A 13 19.88 -52.80 -42.70
C MET A 13 20.52 -51.49 -42.23
N ASN A 14 21.24 -50.80 -43.09
CA ASN A 14 21.84 -49.50 -42.78
C ASN A 14 20.76 -48.44 -42.47
N LYS A 15 19.65 -48.45 -43.21
CA LYS A 15 18.52 -47.55 -42.93
C LYS A 15 17.87 -47.86 -41.58
N LEU A 16 17.62 -49.14 -41.27
CA LEU A 16 17.08 -49.56 -39.97
C LEU A 16 18.00 -49.16 -38.81
N VAL A 17 19.32 -49.31 -38.97
CA VAL A 17 20.30 -48.87 -37.97
C VAL A 17 20.26 -47.36 -37.76
N SER A 18 20.10 -46.60 -38.84
CA SER A 18 19.93 -45.13 -38.79
C SER A 18 18.65 -44.74 -38.05
N ASP A 19 17.51 -45.32 -38.42
CA ASP A 19 16.21 -45.02 -37.81
C ASP A 19 16.22 -45.40 -36.30
N ILE A 20 16.85 -46.51 -35.92
CA ILE A 20 17.03 -46.92 -34.52
C ILE A 20 17.91 -45.92 -33.76
N ALA A 21 18.95 -45.37 -34.39
CA ALA A 21 19.80 -44.35 -33.77
C ALA A 21 19.02 -43.05 -33.52
N GLU A 22 18.19 -42.61 -34.46
CA GLU A 22 17.32 -41.45 -34.30
C GLU A 22 16.30 -41.65 -33.17
N ILE A 23 15.64 -42.81 -33.11
CA ILE A 23 14.69 -43.14 -32.02
C ILE A 23 15.39 -43.12 -30.65
N LYS A 24 16.60 -43.68 -30.56
CA LYS A 24 17.39 -43.63 -29.32
C LYS A 24 17.69 -42.20 -28.90
N GLN A 25 18.05 -41.34 -29.86
CA GLN A 25 18.33 -39.94 -29.58
C GLN A 25 17.08 -39.17 -29.14
N GLN A 26 15.93 -39.43 -29.75
CA GLN A 26 14.64 -38.89 -29.32
C GLN A 26 14.28 -39.36 -27.89
N ASN A 27 14.48 -40.64 -27.58
CA ASN A 27 14.22 -41.16 -26.23
C ASN A 27 15.08 -40.48 -25.15
N ILE A 28 16.35 -40.19 -25.46
CA ILE A 28 17.23 -39.43 -24.54
C ILE A 28 16.68 -38.01 -24.33
N GLN A 29 16.21 -37.35 -25.39
CA GLN A 29 15.62 -36.01 -25.27
C GLN A 29 14.32 -36.02 -24.46
N ILE A 30 13.47 -37.02 -24.63
CA ILE A 30 12.23 -37.19 -23.85
C ILE A 30 12.56 -37.41 -22.38
N GLN A 31 13.54 -38.27 -22.06
CA GLN A 31 13.97 -38.52 -20.69
C GLN A 31 14.49 -37.24 -20.02
N HIS A 32 15.31 -36.46 -20.73
CA HIS A 32 15.76 -35.16 -20.24
C HIS A 32 14.60 -34.18 -20.00
N SER A 33 13.65 -34.11 -20.94
CA SER A 33 12.46 -33.26 -20.78
C SER A 33 11.62 -33.66 -19.57
N ASN A 34 11.46 -34.97 -19.32
CA ASN A 34 10.73 -35.47 -18.16
C ASN A 34 11.43 -35.11 -16.85
N GLU A 35 12.77 -35.21 -16.80
CA GLU A 35 13.55 -34.81 -15.62
C GLU A 35 13.42 -33.30 -15.33
N GLU A 36 13.38 -32.46 -16.37
CA GLU A 36 13.12 -31.02 -16.21
C GLU A 36 11.69 -30.73 -15.74
N ILE A 37 10.71 -31.49 -16.22
CA ILE A 37 9.31 -31.37 -15.79
C ILE A 37 9.18 -31.75 -14.31
N GLU A 38 9.81 -32.83 -13.86
CA GLU A 38 9.83 -33.24 -12.46
C GLU A 38 10.40 -32.13 -11.56
N LYS A 39 11.56 -31.56 -11.93
CA LYS A 39 12.16 -30.44 -11.20
C LYS A 39 11.25 -29.21 -11.15
N ALA A 40 10.55 -28.90 -12.24
CA ALA A 40 9.60 -27.80 -12.28
C ALA A 40 8.37 -28.07 -11.40
N PHE A 41 7.90 -29.31 -11.37
CA PHE A 41 6.78 -29.75 -10.54
C PHE A 41 7.12 -29.67 -9.05
N ASP A 42 8.31 -30.14 -8.65
CA ASP A 42 8.81 -30.03 -7.27
C ASP A 42 8.91 -28.57 -6.83
N PHE A 43 9.41 -27.70 -7.70
CA PHE A 43 9.47 -26.27 -7.41
C PHE A 43 8.08 -25.65 -7.23
N LEU A 44 7.12 -26.01 -8.09
CA LEU A 44 5.74 -25.52 -7.97
C LEU A 44 5.08 -26.02 -6.68
N ASN A 45 5.31 -27.29 -6.31
CA ASN A 45 4.77 -27.88 -5.09
C ASN A 45 5.33 -27.19 -3.84
N ASN A 46 6.63 -26.87 -3.82
CA ASN A 46 7.24 -26.10 -2.74
C ASN A 46 6.61 -24.70 -2.61
N GLN A 47 6.39 -24.00 -3.72
CA GLN A 47 5.72 -22.69 -3.69
C GLN A 47 4.24 -22.79 -3.29
N TYR A 48 3.57 -23.88 -3.65
CA TYR A 48 2.20 -24.15 -3.22
C TYR A 48 2.13 -24.36 -1.69
N GLU A 49 3.04 -25.14 -1.11
CA GLU A 49 3.12 -25.32 0.34
C GLU A 49 3.47 -24.02 1.07
N ASP A 50 4.39 -23.20 0.54
CA ASP A 50 4.67 -21.87 1.10
C ASP A 50 3.44 -20.95 1.09
N MET A 51 2.68 -20.97 -0.01
CA MET A 51 1.45 -20.19 -0.13
C MET A 51 0.37 -20.68 0.83
N LYS A 52 0.19 -21.99 0.95
CA LYS A 52 -0.73 -22.62 1.89
C LYS A 52 -0.39 -22.28 3.34
N ASN A 53 0.90 -22.34 3.71
CA ASN A 53 1.39 -21.92 5.02
C ASN A 53 1.11 -20.44 5.29
N LYS A 54 1.28 -19.59 4.27
CA LYS A 54 0.98 -18.16 4.38
C LYS A 54 -0.51 -17.88 4.56
N VAL A 55 -1.37 -18.61 3.84
CA VAL A 55 -2.83 -18.51 3.99
C VAL A 55 -3.24 -18.93 5.40
N GLY A 56 -2.75 -20.07 5.90
CA GLY A 56 -3.02 -20.49 7.28
C GLY A 56 -2.52 -19.50 8.34
N CYS A 57 -1.39 -18.83 8.11
CA CYS A 57 -0.91 -17.75 8.98
C CYS A 57 -1.86 -16.54 8.98
N LEU A 58 -2.41 -16.17 7.82
CA LEU A 58 -3.36 -15.05 7.70
C LEU A 58 -4.70 -15.37 8.38
N GLU A 59 -5.24 -16.58 8.19
CA GLU A 59 -6.46 -17.04 8.86
C GLU A 59 -6.30 -17.04 10.39
N ASN A 60 -5.14 -17.48 10.89
CA ASN A 60 -4.83 -17.42 12.32
C ASN A 60 -4.75 -15.98 12.85
N LYS A 61 -4.16 -15.05 12.08
CA LYS A 61 -4.14 -13.62 12.44
C LYS A 61 -5.54 -13.01 12.43
N GLU A 62 -6.38 -13.35 11.47
CA GLU A 62 -7.77 -12.91 11.42
C GLU A 62 -8.53 -13.38 12.67
N LYS A 63 -8.39 -14.66 13.04
CA LYS A 63 -8.96 -15.21 14.28
C LYS A 63 -8.46 -14.46 15.52
N GLN A 64 -7.16 -14.15 15.60
CA GLN A 64 -6.60 -13.36 16.71
C GLN A 64 -7.14 -11.94 16.76
N HIS A 65 -7.28 -11.26 15.62
CA HIS A 65 -7.86 -9.93 15.55
C HIS A 65 -9.33 -9.93 16.00
N LEU A 66 -10.14 -10.90 15.57
CA LEU A 66 -11.53 -11.03 15.99
C LEU A 66 -11.65 -11.22 17.51
N LEU A 67 -10.79 -12.05 18.11
CA LEU A 67 -10.73 -12.23 19.56
C LEU A 67 -10.32 -10.94 20.28
N GLN A 68 -9.35 -10.22 19.74
CA GLN A 68 -8.91 -8.94 20.31
C GLN A 68 -10.01 -7.88 20.23
N ILE A 69 -10.75 -7.80 19.11
CA ILE A 69 -11.89 -6.90 18.95
C ILE A 69 -12.96 -7.22 19.99
N ALA A 70 -13.34 -8.50 20.14
CA ALA A 70 -14.32 -8.91 21.15
C ALA A 70 -13.87 -8.55 22.58
N SER A 71 -12.58 -8.72 22.89
CA SER A 71 -12.02 -8.32 24.20
C SER A 71 -12.06 -6.81 24.42
N LEU A 72 -11.72 -6.01 23.40
CA LEU A 72 -11.77 -4.56 23.47
C LEU A 72 -13.21 -4.04 23.60
N GLU A 73 -14.16 -4.65 22.89
CA GLU A 73 -15.59 -4.32 23.00
C GLU A 73 -16.10 -4.58 24.43
N ALA A 74 -15.73 -5.71 25.04
CA ALA A 74 -16.06 -6.01 26.43
C ALA A 74 -15.45 -5.00 27.41
N GLN A 75 -14.17 -4.65 27.23
CA GLN A 75 -13.50 -3.63 28.05
C GLN A 75 -14.17 -2.26 27.95
N ILE A 76 -14.58 -1.86 26.74
CA ILE A 76 -15.31 -0.61 26.51
C ILE A 76 -16.67 -0.64 27.20
N GLU A 77 -17.40 -1.76 27.15
CA GLU A 77 -18.67 -1.93 27.86
C GLU A 77 -18.50 -1.80 29.39
N ASP A 78 -17.48 -2.45 29.96
CA ASP A 78 -17.16 -2.35 31.38
C ASP A 78 -16.75 -0.94 31.79
N MET A 79 -15.93 -0.26 30.98
CA MET A 79 -15.53 1.13 31.18
C MET A 79 -16.75 2.07 31.14
N HIS A 80 -17.73 1.84 30.27
CA HIS A 80 -18.98 2.60 30.24
C HIS A 80 -19.94 2.26 31.39
N ARG A 81 -19.86 1.06 31.97
CA ARG A 81 -20.67 0.64 33.13
C ARG A 81 -20.19 1.30 34.43
N ALA A 82 -18.89 1.50 34.60
CA ALA A 82 -18.30 2.12 35.81
C ALA A 82 -18.92 3.49 36.18
N PRO A 83 -19.03 4.49 35.28
CA PRO A 83 -19.62 5.80 35.62
C PRO A 83 -21.14 5.72 35.88
N LYS A 84 -21.85 4.70 35.39
CA LYS A 84 -23.28 4.49 35.66
C LYS A 84 -23.55 3.80 37.01
N SER A 85 -22.52 3.31 37.68
CA SER A 85 -22.64 2.56 38.93
C SER A 85 -23.24 3.39 40.08
N CYS A 86 -23.10 4.71 40.03
CA CYS A 86 -23.67 5.66 40.99
C CYS A 86 -24.90 6.41 40.46
N THR A 87 -25.50 5.98 39.35
CA THR A 87 -26.56 6.76 38.68
C THR A 87 -27.95 6.15 38.84
N ILE A 88 -28.95 6.98 39.12
CA ILE A 88 -30.38 6.62 39.04
C ILE A 88 -31.09 7.39 37.94
N GLU A 89 -32.17 6.79 37.46
CA GLU A 89 -33.16 7.40 36.59
C GLU A 89 -34.46 7.59 37.37
N ILE A 90 -34.92 8.83 37.48
CA ILE A 90 -36.24 9.21 37.99
C ILE A 90 -37.11 9.48 36.77
N ARG A 91 -38.01 8.55 36.45
CA ARG A 91 -38.84 8.60 35.23
C ARG A 91 -40.22 9.15 35.53
N ASN A 92 -40.88 9.61 34.47
CA ASN A 92 -42.23 10.21 34.47
C ASN A 92 -42.30 11.54 35.22
N VAL A 93 -41.22 12.33 35.19
CA VAL A 93 -41.24 13.68 35.74
C VAL A 93 -41.69 14.64 34.64
N PRO A 94 -42.76 15.42 34.83
CA PRO A 94 -43.17 16.44 33.87
C PRO A 94 -42.08 17.48 33.63
N ILE A 95 -42.12 18.11 32.46
CA ILE A 95 -41.30 19.29 32.18
C ILE A 95 -42.07 20.50 32.72
N PRO A 96 -41.50 21.32 33.62
CA PRO A 96 -42.14 22.53 34.09
C PRO A 96 -42.42 23.53 32.95
N ALA A 97 -43.42 24.39 33.10
CA ALA A 97 -43.74 25.43 32.11
C ALA A 97 -42.69 26.55 32.01
N HIS A 98 -41.82 26.68 33.02
CA HIS A 98 -40.71 27.63 33.06
C HIS A 98 -39.40 26.96 32.62
N SER A 99 -38.39 27.76 32.29
CA SER A 99 -37.05 27.26 31.99
C SER A 99 -36.44 26.61 33.24
N GLU A 100 -36.34 25.28 33.23
CA GLU A 100 -35.82 24.48 34.34
C GLU A 100 -34.29 24.61 34.46
N THR A 101 -33.81 24.93 35.66
CA THR A 101 -32.37 25.04 35.96
C THR A 101 -31.84 23.78 36.64
N LYS A 102 -30.51 23.63 36.74
CA LYS A 102 -29.91 22.53 37.53
C LYS A 102 -30.33 22.58 39.01
N ALA A 103 -30.58 23.77 39.57
CA ALA A 103 -31.05 23.92 40.95
C ALA A 103 -32.45 23.33 41.13
N ASP A 104 -33.35 23.53 40.16
CA ASP A 104 -34.71 22.96 40.17
C ASP A 104 -34.67 21.44 40.12
N LEU A 105 -33.79 20.87 39.28
CA LEU A 105 -33.56 19.42 39.22
C LEU A 105 -33.03 18.88 40.55
N CYS A 106 -32.07 19.56 41.18
CA CYS A 106 -31.58 19.20 42.51
C CYS A 106 -32.70 19.24 43.56
N ASN A 107 -33.57 20.26 43.52
CA ASN A 107 -34.70 20.37 44.44
C ASN A 107 -35.69 19.20 44.27
N ILE A 108 -36.06 18.84 43.04
CA ILE A 108 -36.95 17.69 42.77
C ILE A 108 -36.36 16.40 43.37
N VAL A 109 -35.06 16.22 43.16
CA VAL A 109 -34.33 15.05 43.65
C VAL A 109 -34.27 15.06 45.19
N GLN A 110 -34.02 16.21 45.82
CA GLN A 110 -34.01 16.37 47.28
C GLN A 110 -35.37 16.12 47.92
N GLN A 111 -36.45 16.63 47.31
CA GLN A 111 -37.81 16.36 47.77
C GLN A 111 -38.17 14.87 47.66
N THR A 112 -37.69 14.20 46.59
CA THR A 112 -37.82 12.75 46.46
C THR A 112 -37.15 12.02 47.63
N TYR A 113 -35.98 12.48 48.11
CA TYR A 113 -35.33 11.88 49.28
C TYR A 113 -36.11 12.08 50.58
N LYS A 114 -36.66 13.28 50.78
CA LYS A 114 -37.47 13.60 51.96
C LYS A 114 -38.68 12.68 52.08
N VAL A 115 -39.39 12.46 50.97
CA VAL A 115 -40.54 11.54 50.92
C VAL A 115 -40.12 10.09 51.20
N LEU A 116 -38.93 9.69 50.76
CA LEU A 116 -38.42 8.32 50.95
C LEU A 116 -37.74 8.11 52.32
N ASN A 117 -37.66 9.14 53.16
CA ASN A 117 -36.98 9.14 54.47
C ASN A 117 -35.55 8.56 54.40
N VAL A 118 -34.80 8.89 53.35
CA VAL A 118 -33.42 8.45 53.20
C VAL A 118 -32.54 9.46 53.95
N ASN A 119 -31.89 9.04 55.03
CA ASN A 119 -30.96 9.88 55.79
C ASN A 119 -29.68 10.10 54.97
N VAL A 120 -29.50 11.30 54.43
CA VAL A 120 -28.37 11.64 53.57
C VAL A 120 -27.74 12.95 54.05
N GLN A 121 -26.44 12.94 54.35
CA GLN A 121 -25.64 14.12 54.69
C GLN A 121 -25.14 14.80 53.40
N GLU A 122 -25.11 16.14 53.34
CA GLU A 122 -24.70 16.91 52.14
C GLU A 122 -23.18 16.87 51.87
N PRO A 123 -22.69 17.00 50.60
CA PRO A 123 -23.41 16.95 49.33
C PRO A 123 -23.31 15.57 48.66
N THR A 124 -24.43 15.04 48.19
CA THR A 124 -24.54 13.68 47.65
C THR A 124 -24.84 13.58 46.16
N ILE A 125 -25.27 14.68 45.53
CA ILE A 125 -25.51 14.74 44.09
C ILE A 125 -24.25 15.29 43.42
N LYS A 126 -23.67 14.50 42.51
CA LYS A 126 -22.49 14.87 41.72
C LYS A 126 -22.87 15.56 40.42
N ASP A 127 -23.93 15.07 39.76
CA ASP A 127 -24.53 15.75 38.61
C ASP A 127 -26.01 15.38 38.48
N VAL A 128 -26.77 16.26 37.85
CA VAL A 128 -28.19 16.05 37.54
C VAL A 128 -28.54 16.68 36.21
N PHE A 129 -29.22 15.91 35.35
CA PHE A 129 -29.66 16.37 34.05
C PHE A 129 -30.88 15.59 33.57
N ARG A 130 -31.60 16.16 32.60
CA ARG A 130 -32.78 15.54 32.00
C ARG A 130 -32.41 14.89 30.66
N LEU A 131 -32.99 13.72 30.37
CA LEU A 131 -32.88 13.08 29.05
C LEU A 131 -33.98 13.61 28.11
N ASN A 132 -33.58 13.93 26.88
CA ASN A 132 -34.51 14.36 25.84
C ASN A 132 -35.48 13.23 25.48
N SER A 133 -36.78 13.49 25.56
CA SER A 133 -37.84 12.53 25.21
C SER A 133 -38.84 13.18 24.25
N LYS A 134 -39.35 12.38 23.29
CA LYS A 134 -40.37 12.83 22.32
C LYS A 134 -41.80 12.84 22.90
N THR A 135 -42.01 12.33 24.13
CA THR A 135 -43.35 12.04 24.68
C THR A 135 -43.80 12.97 25.81
N GLY A 136 -43.14 14.13 26.02
CA GLY A 136 -43.51 15.14 27.03
C GLY A 136 -43.23 14.76 28.49
N LYS A 137 -43.22 13.46 28.82
CA LYS A 137 -42.70 12.90 30.08
C LYS A 137 -41.24 12.52 29.89
N THR A 138 -40.37 13.04 30.75
CA THR A 138 -38.91 12.88 30.62
C THR A 138 -38.30 12.23 31.86
N THR A 139 -37.07 11.76 31.71
CA THR A 139 -36.31 11.08 32.76
C THR A 139 -35.27 12.04 33.30
N ILE A 140 -35.26 12.27 34.61
CA ILE A 140 -34.16 12.93 35.30
C ILE A 140 -33.12 11.86 35.64
N VAL A 141 -31.88 12.11 35.26
CA VAL A 141 -30.73 11.27 35.59
C VAL A 141 -29.95 11.97 36.69
N THR A 142 -29.75 11.28 37.81
CA THR A 142 -28.99 11.79 38.96
C THR A 142 -27.78 10.90 39.18
N GLU A 143 -26.59 11.48 39.12
CA GLU A 143 -25.33 10.84 39.53
C GLU A 143 -25.03 11.19 40.99
N PHE A 144 -24.82 10.16 41.80
CA PHE A 144 -24.47 10.30 43.21
C PHE A 144 -22.96 10.27 43.43
N SER A 145 -22.51 10.86 44.54
CA SER A 145 -21.14 10.72 45.03
C SER A 145 -20.81 9.28 45.47
N SER A 146 -21.81 8.48 45.85
CA SER A 146 -21.61 7.10 46.32
C SER A 146 -22.70 6.12 45.86
N VAL A 147 -22.27 4.89 45.54
CA VAL A 147 -23.14 3.75 45.23
C VAL A 147 -24.06 3.41 46.41
N ILE A 148 -23.60 3.65 47.64
CA ILE A 148 -24.38 3.39 48.87
C ILE A 148 -25.65 4.24 48.86
N VAL A 149 -25.53 5.53 48.56
CA VAL A 149 -26.66 6.47 48.49
C VAL A 149 -27.65 6.04 47.41
N LYS A 150 -27.14 5.73 46.20
CA LYS A 150 -27.95 5.19 45.11
C LYS A 150 -28.73 3.95 45.53
N ASN A 151 -28.08 3.00 46.22
CA ASN A 151 -28.72 1.77 46.67
C ASN A 151 -29.77 2.02 47.76
N SER A 152 -29.50 2.94 48.69
CA SER A 152 -30.44 3.35 49.74
C SER A 152 -31.69 4.00 49.15
N VAL A 153 -31.53 4.88 48.16
CA VAL A 153 -32.66 5.54 47.46
C VAL A 153 -33.52 4.51 46.71
N ILE A 154 -32.90 3.60 45.95
CA ILE A 154 -33.65 2.54 45.25
C ILE A 154 -34.36 1.61 46.25
N ARG A 155 -33.72 1.29 47.37
CA ARG A 155 -34.33 0.47 48.43
C ARG A 155 -35.50 1.21 49.08
N GLY A 156 -35.32 2.48 49.46
CA GLY A 156 -36.37 3.34 50.02
C GLY A 156 -37.59 3.41 49.11
N ALA A 157 -37.39 3.65 47.81
CA ALA A 157 -38.47 3.67 46.83
C ALA A 157 -39.22 2.33 46.72
N LYS A 158 -38.51 1.19 46.81
CA LYS A 158 -39.15 -0.14 46.83
C LYS A 158 -39.93 -0.37 48.12
N THR A 159 -39.35 -0.02 49.28
CA THR A 159 -40.00 -0.16 50.59
C THR A 159 -41.25 0.71 50.68
N PHE A 160 -41.16 1.97 50.26
CA PHE A 160 -42.30 2.89 50.23
C PHE A 160 -43.45 2.34 49.40
N ASN A 161 -43.17 1.86 48.18
CA ASN A 161 -44.19 1.28 47.31
C ASN A 161 -44.75 -0.05 47.83
N LYS A 162 -44.03 -0.77 48.69
CA LYS A 162 -44.51 -1.98 49.35
C LYS A 162 -45.41 -1.65 50.53
N GLN A 163 -45.08 -0.61 51.29
CA GLN A 163 -45.86 -0.12 52.44
C GLN A 163 -47.12 0.64 52.02
N HIS A 164 -47.13 1.24 50.82
CA HIS A 164 -48.27 1.98 50.28
C HIS A 164 -48.71 1.39 48.92
N PRO A 165 -49.42 0.24 48.90
CA PRO A 165 -49.86 -0.39 47.65
C PRO A 165 -50.82 0.50 46.84
N ASP A 166 -51.74 1.18 47.53
CA ASP A 166 -52.80 2.01 46.95
C ASP A 166 -52.34 3.43 46.62
N GLN A 167 -51.27 3.90 47.28
CA GLN A 167 -50.70 5.24 47.08
C GLN A 167 -49.19 5.16 46.84
N ARG A 168 -48.83 4.54 45.71
CA ARG A 168 -47.43 4.44 45.29
C ARG A 168 -46.78 5.81 45.08
N LEU A 169 -45.45 5.83 45.17
CA LEU A 169 -44.64 7.02 44.97
C LEU A 169 -45.05 7.72 43.68
N ASN A 170 -45.48 8.97 43.81
CA ASN A 170 -46.01 9.77 42.72
C ASN A 170 -45.43 11.18 42.75
N ILE A 171 -45.54 11.89 41.63
CA ILE A 171 -44.97 13.23 41.49
C ILE A 171 -45.69 14.27 42.35
N ALA A 172 -46.94 14.02 42.78
CA ALA A 172 -47.67 14.93 43.64
C ALA A 172 -47.03 15.05 45.02
N MET A 173 -46.47 13.95 45.53
CA MET A 173 -45.67 13.93 46.76
C MET A 173 -44.38 14.77 46.67
N ILE A 174 -43.96 15.16 45.46
CA ILE A 174 -42.73 15.92 45.19
C ILE A 174 -43.07 17.37 44.76
N GLY A 175 -44.34 17.78 44.89
CA GLY A 175 -44.78 19.16 44.67
C GLY A 175 -45.39 19.45 43.29
N PHE A 176 -45.68 18.43 42.48
CA PHE A 176 -46.40 18.60 41.21
C PHE A 176 -47.91 18.46 41.38
N LYS A 177 -48.70 19.12 40.52
CA LYS A 177 -50.18 19.06 40.60
C LYS A 177 -50.77 17.74 40.06
N GLU A 178 -50.06 17.03 39.19
CA GLU A 178 -50.58 15.79 38.58
C GLU A 178 -50.29 14.56 39.46
N GLN A 179 -51.18 13.56 39.41
CA GLN A 179 -50.97 12.28 40.09
C GLN A 179 -50.36 11.23 39.16
N THR A 180 -49.12 11.48 38.71
CA THR A 180 -48.38 10.50 37.89
C THR A 180 -47.45 9.65 38.77
N LYS A 181 -47.49 8.33 38.61
CA LYS A 181 -46.57 7.39 39.27
C LYS A 181 -45.12 7.66 38.89
N LEU A 182 -44.29 7.84 39.90
CA LEU A 182 -42.85 8.02 39.77
C LEU A 182 -42.14 6.67 39.74
N LEU A 183 -41.15 6.50 38.85
CA LEU A 183 -40.37 5.27 38.75
C LEU A 183 -38.89 5.59 38.96
N LEU A 184 -38.31 5.00 40.02
CA LEU A 184 -36.87 5.04 40.25
C LEU A 184 -36.23 3.74 39.77
N ALA A 185 -35.30 3.86 38.84
CA ALA A 185 -34.58 2.73 38.26
C ALA A 185 -33.06 2.94 38.33
N LYS A 186 -32.31 1.84 38.39
CA LYS A 186 -30.86 1.86 38.16
C LYS A 186 -30.62 2.26 36.70
N SER A 187 -29.71 3.18 36.43
CA SER A 187 -29.29 3.43 35.06
C SER A 187 -28.53 2.20 34.54
N LYS A 188 -28.86 1.76 33.33
CA LYS A 188 -28.21 0.61 32.66
C LYS A 188 -27.53 1.11 31.39
N VAL A 189 -26.35 0.57 31.11
CA VAL A 189 -25.74 0.70 29.78
C VAL A 189 -26.58 -0.13 28.82
N ALA A 190 -27.09 0.50 27.77
CA ALA A 190 -27.73 -0.23 26.69
C ALA A 190 -26.65 -1.06 25.99
N PRO A 191 -26.91 -2.32 25.62
CA PRO A 191 -26.00 -3.08 24.77
C PRO A 191 -25.64 -2.24 23.55
N LEU A 192 -24.37 -2.29 23.12
CA LEU A 192 -23.96 -1.68 21.87
C LEU A 192 -24.89 -2.19 20.77
N LYS A 193 -25.72 -1.30 20.22
CA LYS A 193 -26.57 -1.67 19.10
C LYS A 193 -25.65 -2.02 17.93
N PRO A 194 -25.93 -3.09 17.17
CA PRO A 194 -25.24 -3.32 15.91
C PRO A 194 -25.31 -2.04 15.06
N LEU A 195 -24.22 -1.73 14.33
CA LEU A 195 -24.14 -0.52 13.52
C LEU A 195 -25.42 -0.38 12.69
N SER A 196 -26.12 0.75 12.85
CA SER A 196 -27.31 1.04 12.05
C SER A 196 -26.98 1.01 10.56
N THR A 197 -27.94 0.63 9.71
CA THR A 197 -27.80 0.57 8.25
C THR A 197 -27.17 1.85 7.68
N SER A 198 -27.59 3.02 8.16
CA SER A 198 -27.05 4.32 7.74
C SER A 198 -25.56 4.54 8.08
N ARG A 199 -25.06 3.90 9.14
CA ARG A 199 -23.62 3.93 9.50
C ARG A 199 -22.82 2.96 8.65
N LEU A 200 -23.39 1.80 8.33
CA LEU A 200 -22.80 0.85 7.37
C LEU A 200 -22.70 1.47 5.97
N GLU A 201 -23.75 2.17 5.52
CA GLU A 201 -23.76 2.92 4.26
C GLU A 201 -22.69 4.02 4.25
N LEU A 202 -22.54 4.77 5.35
CA LEU A 202 -21.49 5.79 5.48
C LEU A 202 -20.07 5.18 5.42
N CYS A 203 -19.84 4.07 6.12
CA CYS A 203 -18.57 3.33 6.05
C CYS A 203 -18.29 2.81 4.63
N GLY A 204 -19.32 2.30 3.95
CA GLY A 204 -19.24 1.89 2.54
C GLY A 204 -18.85 3.05 1.63
N ALA A 205 -19.51 4.20 1.76
CA ALA A 205 -19.21 5.41 0.99
C ALA A 205 -17.77 5.91 1.24
N LEU A 206 -17.30 5.88 2.49
CA LEU A 206 -15.93 6.25 2.85
C LEU A 206 -14.88 5.30 2.24
N LEU A 207 -15.16 3.98 2.23
CA LEU A 207 -14.28 3.00 1.59
C LEU A 207 -14.20 3.20 0.08
N VAL A 208 -15.33 3.43 -0.59
CA VAL A 208 -15.38 3.73 -2.03
C VAL A 208 -14.58 4.99 -2.36
N SER A 209 -14.77 6.06 -1.57
CA SER A 209 -14.01 7.30 -1.72
C SER A 209 -12.50 7.08 -1.54
N ARG A 210 -12.10 6.28 -0.54
CA ARG A 210 -10.69 5.94 -0.30
C ARG A 210 -10.07 5.17 -1.47
N LEU A 211 -10.81 4.23 -2.06
CA LEU A 211 -10.37 3.49 -3.24
C LEU A 211 -10.24 4.42 -4.47
N ALA A 212 -11.19 5.32 -4.68
CA ALA A 212 -11.13 6.32 -5.74
C ALA A 212 -9.92 7.26 -5.59
N ASN A 213 -9.66 7.74 -4.37
CA ASN A 213 -8.50 8.57 -4.07
C ASN A 213 -7.18 7.83 -4.33
N LYS A 214 -7.09 6.55 -3.93
CA LYS A 214 -5.90 5.72 -4.21
C LYS A 214 -5.65 5.57 -5.72
N ARG A 215 -6.70 5.38 -6.51
CA ARG A 215 -6.58 5.35 -7.99
C ARG A 215 -6.07 6.67 -8.54
N LYS A 216 -6.59 7.80 -8.05
CA LYS A 216 -6.17 9.15 -8.48
C LYS A 216 -4.70 9.43 -8.12
N VAL A 217 -4.25 9.02 -6.93
CA VAL A 217 -2.84 9.15 -6.53
C VAL A 217 -1.95 8.35 -7.49
N ASN A 218 -2.29 7.09 -7.79
CA ASN A 218 -1.51 6.27 -8.72
C ASN A 218 -1.46 6.87 -10.15
N ASP A 219 -2.57 7.47 -10.62
CA ASP A 219 -2.60 8.17 -11.91
C ASP A 219 -1.67 9.40 -11.91
N LEU A 220 -1.74 10.21 -10.85
CA LEU A 220 -0.89 11.39 -10.69
C LEU A 220 0.60 11.02 -10.61
N GLU A 221 0.95 9.98 -9.86
CA GLU A 221 2.32 9.45 -9.81
C GLU A 221 2.82 8.98 -11.18
N SER A 222 1.95 8.30 -11.94
CA SER A 222 2.27 7.84 -13.30
C SER A 222 2.51 9.02 -14.25
N ARG A 223 1.66 10.04 -14.19
CA ARG A 223 1.81 11.28 -14.98
C ARG A 223 3.06 12.06 -14.58
N LEU A 224 3.36 12.17 -13.28
CA LEU A 224 4.55 12.82 -12.77
C LEU A 224 5.81 12.11 -13.29
N SER A 225 5.85 10.79 -13.24
CA SER A 225 6.97 9.99 -13.78
C SER A 225 7.22 10.26 -15.27
N VAL A 226 6.15 10.39 -16.07
CA VAL A 226 6.25 10.75 -17.49
C VAL A 226 6.84 12.15 -17.68
N ILE A 227 6.34 13.14 -16.95
CA ILE A 227 6.84 14.54 -17.01
C ILE A 227 8.30 14.61 -16.58
N GLU A 228 8.66 13.94 -15.49
CA GLU A 228 10.04 13.86 -15.01
C GLU A 228 10.98 13.23 -16.04
N GLN A 229 10.53 12.18 -16.74
CA GLN A 229 11.32 11.57 -17.79
C GLN A 229 11.43 12.47 -19.03
N ASP A 230 10.38 13.21 -19.35
CA ASP A 230 10.35 14.14 -20.48
C ASP A 230 11.27 15.34 -20.25
N SER A 231 11.37 15.84 -19.02
CA SER A 231 12.33 16.90 -18.64
C SER A 231 13.80 16.54 -18.94
N ARG A 232 14.10 15.24 -19.03
CA ARG A 232 15.44 14.68 -19.29
C ARG A 232 15.64 14.29 -20.77
N GLN A 233 14.66 14.53 -21.64
CA GLN A 233 14.65 13.98 -23.01
C GLN A 233 15.78 14.49 -23.91
N ASN A 234 16.32 15.67 -23.61
CA ASN A 234 17.44 16.29 -24.32
C ASN A 234 18.80 15.99 -23.67
N ASN A 235 18.84 15.14 -22.65
CA ASN A 235 20.04 14.90 -21.87
C ASN A 235 20.68 13.56 -22.24
N ILE A 236 22.01 13.51 -22.12
CA ILE A 236 22.80 12.28 -22.08
C ILE A 236 23.53 12.19 -20.75
N GLU A 237 23.88 10.97 -20.39
CA GLU A 237 24.81 10.67 -19.31
C GLU A 237 26.11 10.15 -19.91
N ILE A 238 27.24 10.69 -19.43
CA ILE A 238 28.58 10.24 -19.78
C ILE A 238 29.23 9.72 -18.52
N HIS A 239 29.57 8.43 -18.54
CA HIS A 239 30.15 7.72 -17.41
C HIS A 239 31.64 7.46 -17.63
N CYS A 240 32.34 7.23 -16.52
CA CYS A 240 33.76 6.84 -16.50
C CYS A 240 34.74 7.90 -17.04
N LEU A 241 34.36 9.18 -17.03
CA LEU A 241 35.30 10.27 -17.27
C LEU A 241 36.11 10.60 -16.01
N PRO A 242 37.45 10.61 -16.06
CA PRO A 242 38.30 11.03 -14.95
C PRO A 242 37.93 12.43 -14.44
N GLU A 243 38.07 12.66 -13.14
CA GLU A 243 37.72 13.93 -12.47
C GLU A 243 38.98 14.79 -12.29
N TYR A 244 38.91 16.07 -12.67
CA TYR A 244 39.98 17.05 -12.47
C TYR A 244 39.43 18.33 -11.84
N ARG A 245 40.26 19.03 -11.06
CA ARG A 245 39.85 20.25 -10.32
C ARG A 245 39.41 21.40 -11.24
N GLN A 246 40.03 21.50 -12.42
CA GLN A 246 39.74 22.52 -13.43
C GLN A 246 39.46 21.85 -14.77
N GLU A 247 38.35 21.13 -14.84
CA GLU A 247 37.91 20.47 -16.07
C GLU A 247 37.02 21.37 -16.93
N ASN A 248 37.12 21.22 -18.25
CA ASN A 248 36.18 21.80 -19.19
C ASN A 248 35.39 20.69 -19.88
N LEU A 249 34.21 20.39 -19.32
CA LEU A 249 33.34 19.31 -19.79
C LEU A 249 32.80 19.55 -21.21
N VAL A 250 32.62 20.81 -21.61
CA VAL A 250 32.20 21.17 -22.96
C VAL A 250 33.29 20.79 -23.97
N LYS A 251 34.56 21.12 -23.69
CA LYS A 251 35.70 20.69 -24.54
C LYS A 251 35.80 19.17 -24.61
N THR A 252 35.60 18.47 -23.50
CA THR A 252 35.56 16.98 -23.49
C THR A 252 34.44 16.45 -24.39
N LEU A 253 33.24 17.03 -24.32
CA LEU A 253 32.13 16.65 -25.19
C LEU A 253 32.42 16.94 -26.67
N MET A 254 33.05 18.08 -26.98
CA MET A 254 33.49 18.41 -28.33
C MET A 254 34.53 17.40 -28.85
N GLN A 255 35.45 16.95 -27.99
CA GLN A 255 36.43 15.91 -28.32
C GLN A 255 35.76 14.56 -28.60
N ILE A 256 34.79 14.17 -27.76
CA ILE A 256 33.95 12.98 -28.01
C ILE A 256 33.31 13.06 -29.39
N SER A 257 32.73 14.22 -29.72
CA SER A 257 32.06 14.44 -31.01
C SER A 257 33.01 14.28 -32.20
N LYS A 258 34.23 14.81 -32.09
CA LYS A 258 35.27 14.64 -33.11
C LYS A 258 35.66 13.18 -33.30
N VAL A 259 35.87 12.43 -32.22
CA VAL A 259 36.24 11.01 -32.27
C VAL A 259 35.19 10.17 -32.99
N VAL A 260 33.90 10.48 -32.79
CA VAL A 260 32.80 9.75 -33.43
C VAL A 260 32.35 10.36 -34.77
N SER A 261 33.12 11.32 -35.29
CA SER A 261 32.85 12.02 -36.56
C SER A 261 31.46 12.66 -36.62
N PHE A 262 31.00 13.24 -35.51
CA PHE A 262 29.73 13.96 -35.43
C PHE A 262 29.98 15.48 -35.36
N PRO A 263 29.32 16.30 -36.21
CA PRO A 263 29.45 17.75 -36.13
C PRO A 263 28.61 18.29 -34.97
N LEU A 264 29.31 18.69 -33.90
CA LEU A 264 28.72 19.35 -32.73
C LEU A 264 29.40 20.70 -32.54
N THR A 265 28.61 21.71 -32.18
CA THR A 265 29.07 23.07 -31.86
C THR A 265 28.75 23.42 -30.40
N GLU A 266 29.41 24.42 -29.83
CA GLU A 266 29.12 24.83 -28.45
C GLU A 266 27.69 25.34 -28.29
N THR A 267 27.12 25.98 -29.32
CA THR A 267 25.72 26.44 -29.35
C THR A 267 24.70 25.30 -29.29
N ASP A 268 25.10 24.07 -29.61
CA ASP A 268 24.22 22.90 -29.49
C ASP A 268 24.10 22.41 -28.03
N ILE A 269 24.95 22.90 -27.11
CA ILE A 269 25.05 22.46 -25.73
C ILE A 269 24.45 23.54 -24.81
N VAL A 270 23.39 23.18 -24.09
CA VAL A 270 22.72 24.09 -23.15
C VAL A 270 23.42 24.08 -21.79
N ALA A 271 23.82 22.91 -21.32
CA ALA A 271 24.53 22.75 -20.05
C ALA A 271 25.31 21.45 -20.06
N CYS A 272 26.49 21.42 -19.44
CA CYS A 272 27.17 20.16 -19.17
C CYS A 272 27.89 20.19 -17.81
N ASN A 273 27.43 19.36 -16.87
CA ASN A 273 27.85 19.39 -15.46
C ASN A 273 27.96 17.98 -14.87
N ARG A 274 28.79 17.80 -13.85
CA ARG A 274 28.81 16.57 -13.05
C ARG A 274 27.65 16.51 -12.06
N VAL A 275 27.19 15.29 -11.80
CA VAL A 275 26.16 15.00 -10.81
C VAL A 275 26.77 14.26 -9.62
N GLN A 276 26.23 14.52 -8.43
CA GLN A 276 26.63 13.80 -7.23
C GLN A 276 26.34 12.31 -7.35
N LYS A 277 27.22 11.51 -6.76
CA LYS A 277 27.04 10.06 -6.68
C LYS A 277 25.90 9.76 -5.71
N GLN A 278 25.09 8.74 -6.03
CA GLN A 278 24.10 8.24 -5.07
C GLN A 278 24.79 7.61 -3.85
N ASN A 279 25.91 6.91 -4.06
CA ASN A 279 26.77 6.41 -3.00
C ASN A 279 28.08 7.20 -2.97
N PRO A 280 28.29 8.09 -1.99
CA PRO A 280 29.51 8.89 -1.86
C PRO A 280 30.79 8.06 -1.71
N ALA A 281 30.71 6.85 -1.15
CA ALA A 281 31.85 5.96 -0.96
C ALA A 281 32.33 5.26 -2.25
N SER A 282 31.59 5.38 -3.35
CA SER A 282 31.96 4.76 -4.62
C SER A 282 33.22 5.38 -5.21
N LYS A 283 34.19 4.52 -5.56
CA LYS A 283 35.43 4.91 -6.28
C LYS A 283 35.18 5.26 -7.76
N VAL A 284 34.00 4.96 -8.30
CA VAL A 284 33.65 5.26 -9.70
C VAL A 284 33.50 6.78 -9.89
N PRO A 285 34.04 7.39 -10.96
CA PRO A 285 33.92 8.82 -11.20
C PRO A 285 32.47 9.33 -11.28
N LYS A 286 32.24 10.58 -10.90
CA LYS A 286 30.93 11.26 -11.05
C LYS A 286 30.47 11.28 -12.49
N THR A 287 29.19 10.99 -12.71
CA THR A 287 28.60 11.03 -14.06
C THR A 287 28.43 12.46 -14.53
N VAL A 288 28.75 12.71 -15.79
CA VAL A 288 28.52 14.00 -16.45
C VAL A 288 27.17 13.95 -17.15
N ILE A 289 26.32 14.94 -16.90
CA ILE A 289 25.09 15.17 -17.66
C ILE A 289 25.35 16.32 -18.62
N CYS A 290 25.12 16.08 -19.91
CA CYS A 290 25.05 17.15 -20.89
C CYS A 290 23.62 17.26 -21.46
N ARG A 291 23.08 18.48 -21.48
CA ARG A 291 21.78 18.85 -22.07
C ARG A 291 22.02 19.53 -23.41
N PHE A 292 21.31 19.07 -24.43
CA PHE A 292 21.35 19.65 -25.78
C PHE A 292 20.17 20.58 -26.03
N VAL A 293 20.32 21.44 -27.04
CA VAL A 293 19.24 22.32 -27.53
C VAL A 293 18.04 21.54 -28.06
N SER A 294 18.28 20.37 -28.66
CA SER A 294 17.22 19.55 -29.22
C SER A 294 17.43 18.05 -28.99
N LYS A 295 16.30 17.35 -28.88
CA LYS A 295 16.24 15.88 -28.82
C LYS A 295 16.94 15.23 -30.01
N LEU A 296 16.83 15.85 -31.19
CA LEU A 296 17.43 15.37 -32.43
C LEU A 296 18.96 15.38 -32.35
N LYS A 297 19.58 16.49 -31.90
CA LYS A 297 21.04 16.56 -31.71
C LYS A 297 21.54 15.51 -30.74
N ARG A 298 20.83 15.34 -29.63
CA ARG A 298 21.09 14.29 -28.64
C ARG A 298 21.04 12.89 -29.28
N ASP A 299 19.95 12.56 -29.98
CA ASP A 299 19.76 11.23 -30.57
C ASP A 299 20.77 10.94 -31.69
N ASN A 300 21.14 11.94 -32.49
CA ASN A 300 22.16 11.80 -33.53
C ASN A 300 23.55 11.52 -32.95
N LEU A 301 23.95 12.23 -31.88
CA LEU A 301 25.22 11.95 -31.19
C LEU A 301 25.25 10.52 -30.64
N LEU A 302 24.18 10.07 -29.98
CA LEU A 302 24.07 8.69 -29.48
C LEU A 302 24.18 7.66 -30.61
N ALA A 303 23.54 7.93 -31.76
CA ALA A 303 23.63 7.07 -32.92
C ALA A 303 25.06 7.03 -33.50
N ALA A 304 25.76 8.17 -33.55
CA ALA A 304 27.15 8.24 -33.97
C ALA A 304 28.07 7.43 -33.04
N VAL A 305 27.91 7.59 -31.72
CA VAL A 305 28.65 6.80 -30.72
C VAL A 305 28.38 5.30 -30.87
N TYR A 306 27.13 4.91 -31.08
CA TYR A 306 26.78 3.51 -31.33
C TYR A 306 27.45 2.96 -32.60
N LYS A 307 27.38 3.70 -33.72
CA LYS A 307 28.03 3.33 -34.99
C LYS A 307 29.55 3.22 -34.84
N TYR A 308 30.17 4.15 -34.14
CA TYR A 308 31.60 4.13 -33.83
C TYR A 308 31.98 2.88 -33.04
N ASN A 309 31.27 2.59 -31.95
CA ASN A 309 31.56 1.43 -31.10
C ASN A 309 31.33 0.09 -31.83
N LYS A 310 30.38 0.04 -32.78
CA LYS A 310 30.11 -1.14 -33.61
C LYS A 310 31.20 -1.37 -34.66
N SER A 311 31.70 -0.30 -35.27
CA SER A 311 32.83 -0.36 -36.22
C SER A 311 34.19 -0.60 -35.55
N HIS A 312 34.32 -0.29 -34.25
CA HIS A 312 35.57 -0.40 -33.50
C HIS A 312 35.43 -1.32 -32.26
N PRO A 313 35.14 -2.63 -32.40
CA PRO A 313 34.87 -3.50 -31.26
C PRO A 313 36.04 -3.63 -30.27
N LYS A 314 37.30 -3.59 -30.75
CA LYS A 314 38.53 -3.65 -29.94
C LYS A 314 38.97 -2.27 -29.39
N ALA A 315 38.41 -1.19 -29.94
CA ALA A 315 38.80 0.18 -29.64
C ALA A 315 37.56 1.09 -29.52
N LYS A 316 36.56 0.63 -28.76
CA LYS A 316 35.37 1.44 -28.41
C LYS A 316 35.79 2.75 -27.75
N LEU A 317 34.89 3.74 -27.75
CA LEU A 317 35.11 5.05 -27.13
C LEU A 317 35.73 4.89 -25.73
N ASN A 318 36.88 5.53 -25.53
CA ASN A 318 37.71 5.34 -24.34
C ASN A 318 38.50 6.61 -24.01
N THR A 319 39.01 6.68 -22.78
CA THR A 319 39.75 7.82 -22.23
C THR A 319 40.95 8.23 -23.08
N LYS A 320 41.72 7.28 -23.61
CA LYS A 320 42.91 7.55 -24.43
C LYS A 320 42.55 8.29 -25.72
N LEU A 321 41.44 7.94 -26.38
CA LEU A 321 40.95 8.65 -27.58
C LEU A 321 40.53 10.09 -27.28
N LEU A 322 40.18 10.38 -26.03
CA LEU A 322 39.80 11.72 -25.57
C LEU A 322 41.00 12.53 -25.06
N GLY A 323 42.21 11.97 -25.14
CA GLY A 323 43.44 12.61 -24.65
C GLY A 323 43.63 12.50 -23.13
N PHE A 324 42.92 11.60 -22.46
CA PHE A 324 43.11 11.37 -21.02
C PHE A 324 44.10 10.25 -20.76
N GLY A 325 45.35 10.64 -20.44
CA GLY A 325 46.41 9.76 -19.94
C GLY A 325 46.73 8.54 -20.80
N ASP A 326 47.61 7.68 -20.30
CA ASP A 326 48.04 6.48 -21.03
C ASP A 326 47.16 5.25 -20.75
N VAL A 327 46.44 5.26 -19.63
CA VAL A 327 45.57 4.14 -19.22
C VAL A 327 44.23 4.22 -19.94
N LYS A 328 43.97 3.20 -20.78
CA LYS A 328 42.73 3.06 -21.54
C LYS A 328 41.60 2.57 -20.63
N SER A 329 40.58 3.39 -20.44
CA SER A 329 39.32 3.05 -19.76
C SER A 329 38.13 3.35 -20.67
N ALA A 330 37.11 2.49 -20.65
CA ALA A 330 35.93 2.63 -21.49
C ALA A 330 35.06 3.81 -21.03
N VAL A 331 34.60 4.61 -22.00
CA VAL A 331 33.67 5.73 -21.76
C VAL A 331 32.29 5.32 -22.27
N TYR A 332 31.30 5.36 -21.39
CA TYR A 332 29.93 4.95 -21.72
C TYR A 332 29.03 6.17 -21.83
N ILE A 333 28.31 6.27 -22.94
CA ILE A 333 27.35 7.33 -23.17
C ILE A 333 25.97 6.71 -23.30
N SER A 334 25.02 7.20 -22.50
CA SER A 334 23.66 6.68 -22.43
C SER A 334 22.62 7.80 -22.38
N LYS A 335 21.34 7.42 -22.54
CA LYS A 335 20.23 8.36 -22.35
C LYS A 335 20.04 8.63 -20.85
N HIS A 336 19.75 9.88 -20.50
CA HIS A 336 19.42 10.23 -19.12
C HIS A 336 18.02 9.71 -18.76
N LEU A 337 17.96 8.68 -17.93
CA LEU A 337 16.72 8.11 -17.40
C LEU A 337 16.47 8.56 -15.97
N THR A 338 15.21 8.56 -15.56
CA THR A 338 14.85 8.70 -14.15
C THR A 338 15.45 7.54 -13.36
N GLN A 339 15.68 7.72 -12.06
CA GLN A 339 16.19 6.63 -11.22
C GLN A 339 15.25 5.42 -11.24
N ALA A 340 13.94 5.66 -11.20
CA ALA A 340 12.94 4.60 -11.31
C ALA A 340 13.07 3.81 -12.62
N ASN A 341 13.24 4.50 -13.76
CA ASN A 341 13.42 3.86 -15.06
C ASN A 341 14.77 3.14 -15.20
N LYS A 342 15.83 3.62 -14.55
CA LYS A 342 17.12 2.89 -14.47
C LYS A 342 16.96 1.58 -13.72
N SER A 343 16.33 1.63 -12.54
CA SER A 343 16.04 0.44 -11.74
C SER A 343 15.14 -0.54 -12.49
N LEU A 344 14.08 -0.04 -13.14
CA LEU A 344 13.18 -0.85 -13.96
C LEU A 344 13.92 -1.50 -15.12
N HIS A 345 14.71 -0.74 -15.88
CA HIS A 345 15.51 -1.28 -16.97
C HIS A 345 16.51 -2.35 -16.50
N ALA A 346 17.17 -2.15 -15.34
CA ALA A 346 18.05 -3.15 -14.76
C ALA A 346 17.29 -4.44 -14.41
N ALA A 347 16.17 -4.32 -13.70
CA ALA A 347 15.37 -5.47 -13.31
C ALA A 347 14.73 -6.18 -14.53
N THR A 348 14.27 -5.44 -15.53
CA THR A 348 13.76 -5.99 -16.79
C THR A 348 14.83 -6.77 -17.54
N ARG A 349 16.10 -6.34 -17.56
CA ARG A 349 17.19 -7.10 -18.20
C ARG A 349 17.47 -8.42 -17.50
N ILE A 350 17.41 -8.43 -16.16
CA ILE A 350 17.58 -9.65 -15.36
C ILE A 350 16.45 -10.63 -15.68
N TRP A 351 15.19 -10.17 -15.55
CA TRP A 351 14.00 -10.95 -15.86
C TRP A 351 13.99 -11.47 -17.31
N ALA A 352 14.35 -10.63 -18.27
CA ALA A 352 14.39 -11.01 -19.69
C ALA A 352 15.41 -12.12 -19.94
N LYS A 353 16.57 -12.09 -19.26
CA LYS A 353 17.57 -13.16 -19.34
C LYS A 353 17.03 -14.46 -18.75
N GLU A 354 16.37 -14.40 -17.60
CA GLU A 354 15.76 -15.56 -16.94
C GLU A 354 14.63 -16.20 -17.77
N LYS A 355 13.90 -15.38 -18.53
CA LYS A 355 12.76 -15.83 -19.36
C LYS A 355 13.11 -15.97 -20.84
N SER A 356 14.39 -15.95 -21.19
CA SER A 356 14.90 -16.10 -22.57
C SER A 356 14.31 -15.10 -23.58
N TYR A 357 14.04 -13.87 -23.15
CA TYR A 357 13.72 -12.77 -24.05
C TYR A 357 14.99 -12.26 -24.73
N LYS A 358 14.99 -12.26 -26.06
CA LYS A 358 16.15 -11.90 -26.89
C LYS A 358 16.50 -10.41 -26.82
N TYR A 359 15.52 -9.53 -26.63
CA TYR A 359 15.73 -8.09 -26.74
C TYR A 359 15.15 -7.29 -25.57
N VAL A 360 15.97 -6.39 -25.04
CA VAL A 360 15.56 -5.33 -24.10
C VAL A 360 16.21 -4.01 -24.54
N TRP A 361 15.41 -2.97 -24.70
CA TRP A 361 15.93 -1.66 -25.08
C TRP A 361 15.10 -0.51 -24.52
N VAL A 362 15.65 0.69 -24.63
CA VAL A 362 14.99 1.91 -24.18
C VAL A 362 14.74 2.84 -25.36
N ARG A 363 13.49 3.28 -25.54
CA ARG A 363 13.11 4.26 -26.57
C ARG A 363 12.19 5.29 -25.94
N ASN A 364 12.52 6.57 -26.12
CA ASN A 364 11.75 7.70 -25.54
C ASN A 364 11.52 7.56 -24.02
N GLY A 365 12.52 7.08 -23.28
CA GLY A 365 12.41 6.90 -21.83
C GLY A 365 11.57 5.71 -21.39
N ARG A 366 10.97 4.96 -22.32
CA ARG A 366 10.20 3.74 -22.04
C ARG A 366 11.06 2.50 -22.29
N ILE A 367 10.89 1.51 -21.43
CA ILE A 367 11.56 0.21 -21.53
C ILE A 367 10.69 -0.72 -22.38
N PHE A 368 11.33 -1.39 -23.34
CA PHE A 368 10.70 -2.37 -24.21
C PHE A 368 11.38 -3.71 -24.05
N VAL A 369 10.58 -4.77 -24.14
CA VAL A 369 11.04 -6.15 -24.22
C VAL A 369 10.44 -6.84 -25.44
N ARG A 370 11.17 -7.77 -26.03
CA ARG A 370 10.69 -8.60 -27.13
C ARG A 370 11.29 -9.99 -27.01
N LYS A 371 10.44 -11.02 -27.11
CA LYS A 371 10.85 -12.42 -26.91
C LYS A 371 11.81 -12.88 -28.00
N ASP A 372 11.44 -12.66 -29.25
CA ASP A 372 12.18 -13.05 -30.45
C ASP A 372 11.71 -12.19 -31.64
N ASP A 373 12.14 -12.54 -32.86
CA ASP A 373 11.82 -11.79 -34.07
C ASP A 373 10.39 -12.02 -34.58
N GLU A 374 9.66 -12.99 -34.02
CA GLU A 374 8.28 -13.34 -34.40
C GLU A 374 7.26 -12.68 -33.47
N ASN A 375 7.62 -12.46 -32.21
CA ASN A 375 6.75 -11.86 -31.21
C ASN A 375 6.79 -10.32 -31.25
N PRO A 376 5.68 -9.62 -30.97
CA PRO A 376 5.68 -8.16 -30.91
C PRO A 376 6.43 -7.64 -29.67
N ALA A 377 6.94 -6.42 -29.77
CA ALA A 377 7.55 -5.72 -28.64
C ALA A 377 6.48 -5.29 -27.62
N LYS A 378 6.77 -5.44 -26.33
CA LYS A 378 5.92 -5.01 -25.22
C LYS A 378 6.61 -3.92 -24.40
N VAL A 379 5.85 -2.94 -23.93
CA VAL A 379 6.34 -1.86 -23.07
C VAL A 379 6.23 -2.28 -21.60
N ILE A 380 7.28 -2.06 -20.83
CA ILE A 380 7.29 -2.26 -19.38
C ILE A 380 7.17 -0.89 -18.71
N LEU A 381 6.04 -0.66 -18.05
CA LEU A 381 5.75 0.59 -17.34
C LEU A 381 6.08 0.49 -15.85
N GLN A 382 5.90 -0.68 -15.26
CA GLN A 382 6.13 -0.93 -13.84
C GLN A 382 6.70 -2.32 -13.60
N GLN A 383 7.36 -2.48 -12.45
CA GLN A 383 7.96 -3.76 -12.06
C GLN A 383 6.92 -4.89 -11.99
N PHE A 384 5.68 -4.60 -11.57
CA PHE A 384 4.63 -5.61 -11.46
C PHE A 384 4.25 -6.20 -12.84
N THR A 385 4.36 -5.42 -13.92
CA THR A 385 4.02 -5.85 -15.28
C THR A 385 4.87 -7.05 -15.72
N LEU A 386 6.08 -7.20 -15.16
CA LEU A 386 6.93 -8.37 -15.42
C LEU A 386 6.31 -9.67 -14.89
N LYS A 387 5.49 -9.62 -13.83
CA LYS A 387 4.83 -10.79 -13.25
C LYS A 387 3.64 -11.27 -14.09
N SER A 388 2.98 -10.36 -14.80
CA SER A 388 1.84 -10.67 -15.67
C SER A 388 2.23 -11.11 -17.07
N LEU A 389 3.52 -11.15 -17.39
CA LEU A 389 4.06 -11.52 -18.71
C LEU A 389 4.49 -13.00 -18.80
N ASN A 390 4.10 -13.82 -17.83
CA ASN A 390 4.30 -15.27 -17.85
C ASN A 390 3.50 -15.91 -18.98
#